data_AF-A0A7R6XRA4-F1
#
_entry.id   AF-A0A7R6XRA4-F1
#
_cell.length_a   1.000
_cell.length_b   1.000
_cell.length_c   1.000
_cell.angle_alpha   90.00
_cell.angle_beta   90.00
_cell.angle_gamma   90.00
#
_symmetry.space_group_name_H-M   'P 1'
#
loop_
_entity.id
_entity.type
_entity.pdbx_description
1 polymer ?
#
loop_
_entity_poly.entity_id
_entity_poly.type
_entity_poly.pdbx_seq_one_letter_code
_entity_poly.pdbx_strand_id
1 'polypeptide(L)'
;MSSASQRTALAPTDREAIFASVAETARPSGWDTSVAISGIETSGQAGEGRVKNAILIAGPTASGKSALALDLAERQGGVIVNTDSMQGYSVLDVLTARPSPADLARAPHCLYGHVHPSVAYSTGAWLRDVTKLIDDGALAAQPVIFVGGTGLYFRALAEGISDMPDIPPSIRDRWRYELKEQGAERLHRILMREDSAVGMQLRPTDGQRIVRALEVLDASGRSIAEWQAARGQPLIDRDSARFLVIEPDRAELVGRIETRFDRMLDKGALEEVKQLMALGLDPDLPAMKAIGVRELQAAMAGEMGFAEAIERAKIATRQYAKRQATWFRHQLGPEWRRLHSVGGAMPAIDLRPLMQS
;
A
#
# COMPACT_ATOMS: atom_id res chain seq x y z
N MET A 1 27.20 75.32 5.76
CA MET A 1 25.89 75.95 5.51
C MET A 1 25.27 75.23 4.32
N SER A 2 24.47 74.20 4.60
CA SER A 2 23.00 74.21 4.45
C SER A 2 22.54 74.19 2.99
N SER A 3 22.04 73.05 2.56
CA SER A 3 20.87 72.98 1.68
C SER A 3 20.27 71.58 1.79
N ALA A 4 19.13 71.52 2.46
CA ALA A 4 18.33 70.35 2.70
C ALA A 4 17.58 69.92 1.43
N SER A 5 17.43 68.62 1.22
CA SER A 5 16.27 68.09 0.50
C SER A 5 15.57 67.07 1.37
N GLN A 6 14.25 67.24 1.41
CA GLN A 6 13.31 66.69 2.37
C GLN A 6 12.92 65.25 2.08
N ARG A 7 12.62 64.51 3.17
CA ARG A 7 11.49 63.58 3.40
C ARG A 7 11.31 62.45 2.37
N THR A 8 11.24 61.19 2.76
CA THR A 8 10.17 60.66 3.63
C THR A 8 10.58 59.28 4.17
N ALA A 9 10.43 59.08 5.48
CA ALA A 9 10.56 57.79 6.13
C ALA A 9 9.28 56.97 5.93
N LEU A 10 9.41 55.69 5.56
CA LEU A 10 8.32 54.72 5.55
C LEU A 10 8.53 53.71 6.68
N ALA A 11 7.49 53.60 7.51
CA ALA A 11 7.34 52.68 8.62
C ALA A 11 6.96 51.25 8.13
N PRO A 12 7.05 50.22 9.00
CA PRO A 12 6.96 48.82 8.60
C PRO A 12 5.52 48.29 8.63
N THR A 13 4.99 47.95 7.47
CA THR A 13 3.71 47.23 7.21
C THR A 13 3.78 46.82 5.74
N ASP A 14 3.72 45.57 5.28
CA ASP A 14 2.91 44.44 5.71
C ASP A 14 3.66 43.12 5.47
N ARG A 15 3.86 42.35 6.53
CA ARG A 15 4.33 40.95 6.48
C ARG A 15 3.15 39.97 6.34
N GLU A 16 1.99 40.45 5.88
CA GLU A 16 0.75 39.66 5.74
C GLU A 16 0.13 39.69 4.32
N ALA A 17 0.78 40.26 3.31
CA ALA A 17 0.22 40.37 1.96
C ALA A 17 0.84 39.42 0.89
N ILE A 18 1.52 38.35 1.30
CA ILE A 18 2.00 37.28 0.37
C ILE A 18 1.30 35.93 0.64
N PHE A 19 0.39 35.86 1.63
CA PHE A 19 -0.38 34.65 1.95
C PHE A 19 -1.82 34.61 1.41
N ALA A 20 -2.18 35.51 0.50
CA ALA A 20 -3.53 35.59 -0.08
C ALA A 20 -3.49 35.73 -1.62
N SER A 21 -3.06 34.68 -2.32
CA SER A 21 -3.29 34.54 -3.78
C SER A 21 -3.14 33.08 -4.31
N VAL A 22 -3.02 32.08 -3.43
CA VAL A 22 -3.02 30.64 -3.83
C VAL A 22 -4.17 29.89 -3.16
N ALA A 23 -5.22 30.61 -2.79
CA ALA A 23 -6.39 30.09 -2.09
C ALA A 23 -7.65 30.20 -2.95
N GLU A 24 -7.59 29.93 -4.27
CA GLU A 24 -8.82 29.83 -5.07
C GLU A 24 -8.62 29.10 -6.40
N THR A 25 -8.29 27.80 -6.37
CA THR A 25 -8.71 26.82 -7.41
C THR A 25 -8.18 25.42 -7.08
N ALA A 26 -8.99 24.62 -6.38
CA ALA A 26 -9.15 23.17 -6.55
C ALA A 26 -9.96 22.67 -5.36
N ARG A 27 -11.29 22.68 -5.52
CA ARG A 27 -12.18 21.89 -4.64
C ARG A 27 -11.76 20.42 -4.77
N PRO A 28 -11.49 19.66 -3.69
CA PRO A 28 -11.43 18.22 -3.79
C PRO A 28 -12.88 17.71 -3.85
N SER A 29 -13.48 17.78 -5.03
CA SER A 29 -14.83 17.31 -5.30
C SER A 29 -14.83 15.81 -5.57
N GLY A 30 -15.64 15.09 -4.79
CA GLY A 30 -16.38 13.89 -5.19
C GLY A 30 -15.58 12.76 -5.82
N TRP A 31 -15.11 11.82 -5.00
CA TRP A 31 -14.86 10.45 -5.46
C TRP A 31 -16.21 9.76 -5.57
N ASP A 32 -16.93 10.05 -6.66
CA ASP A 32 -18.06 9.22 -7.05
C ASP A 32 -17.55 8.22 -8.08
N THR A 33 -17.41 6.98 -7.65
CA THR A 33 -17.15 5.84 -8.53
C THR A 33 -18.10 4.75 -8.10
N SER A 34 -19.38 5.02 -8.29
CA SER A 34 -20.38 3.99 -8.55
C SER A 34 -20.00 3.30 -9.86
N VAL A 35 -19.15 2.27 -9.78
CA VAL A 35 -19.23 1.19 -10.76
C VAL A 35 -20.61 0.58 -10.55
N ALA A 36 -21.44 0.60 -11.60
CA ALA A 36 -22.78 0.04 -11.57
C ALA A 36 -22.74 -1.41 -11.05
N ILE A 37 -23.10 -1.59 -9.79
CA ILE A 37 -23.56 -2.87 -9.23
C ILE A 37 -25.06 -2.71 -9.04
N SER A 38 -25.79 -2.73 -10.15
CA SER A 38 -27.23 -2.96 -10.13
C SER A 38 -27.47 -4.37 -10.64
N GLY A 39 -27.85 -5.26 -9.72
CA GLY A 39 -28.47 -6.54 -10.03
C GLY A 39 -27.51 -7.70 -10.26
N ILE A 40 -27.00 -8.31 -9.18
CA ILE A 40 -26.70 -9.74 -9.17
C ILE A 40 -27.22 -10.29 -7.85
N GLU A 41 -28.36 -10.99 -7.94
CA GLU A 41 -28.87 -11.84 -6.89
C GLU A 41 -27.78 -12.84 -6.49
N THR A 42 -27.53 -12.94 -5.19
CA THR A 42 -26.65 -13.93 -4.59
C THR A 42 -27.21 -15.33 -4.82
N SER A 43 -26.85 -15.94 -5.96
CA SER A 43 -27.06 -17.37 -6.21
C SER A 43 -25.91 -17.91 -7.07
N GLY A 44 -24.72 -17.98 -6.47
CA GLY A 44 -23.60 -18.73 -7.00
C GLY A 44 -22.88 -19.36 -5.82
N GLN A 45 -22.80 -20.69 -5.79
CA GLN A 45 -22.07 -21.45 -4.76
C GLN A 45 -20.65 -20.90 -4.66
N ALA A 46 -20.32 -20.26 -3.53
CA ALA A 46 -18.97 -19.84 -3.22
C ALA A 46 -18.10 -21.10 -3.09
N GLY A 47 -17.03 -21.20 -3.86
CA GLY A 47 -16.06 -22.28 -3.69
C GLY A 47 -15.49 -22.24 -2.27
N GLU A 48 -15.43 -23.39 -1.60
CA GLU A 48 -14.89 -23.55 -0.25
C GLU A 48 -13.41 -23.08 -0.26
N GLY A 49 -13.13 -21.94 0.37
CA GLY A 49 -11.77 -21.42 0.43
C GLY A 49 -10.83 -22.38 1.17
N ARG A 50 -9.55 -22.38 0.79
CA ARG A 50 -8.57 -23.38 1.24
C ARG A 50 -8.12 -23.20 2.70
N VAL A 51 -8.10 -21.95 3.19
CA VAL A 51 -7.75 -21.60 4.57
C VAL A 51 -9.03 -21.33 5.36
N LYS A 52 -9.40 -22.26 6.24
CA LYS A 52 -10.51 -22.10 7.17
C LYS A 52 -10.09 -21.29 8.38
N ASN A 53 -11.05 -20.60 9.02
CA ASN A 53 -10.85 -19.90 10.29
C ASN A 53 -9.76 -18.80 10.25
N ALA A 54 -9.49 -18.20 9.09
CA ALA A 54 -8.46 -17.18 8.95
C ALA A 54 -8.83 -15.88 9.67
N ILE A 55 -7.86 -15.17 10.23
CA ILE A 55 -8.04 -13.85 10.84
C ILE A 55 -7.35 -12.81 9.96
N LEU A 56 -8.10 -11.87 9.41
CA LEU A 56 -7.59 -10.78 8.57
C LEU A 56 -7.58 -9.48 9.38
N ILE A 57 -6.42 -8.84 9.49
CA ILE A 57 -6.21 -7.61 10.27
C ILE A 57 -5.65 -6.52 9.35
N ALA A 58 -6.56 -5.69 8.83
CA ALA A 58 -6.23 -4.52 8.04
C ALA A 58 -6.09 -3.27 8.92
N GLY A 59 -5.39 -2.27 8.40
CA GLY A 59 -5.33 -0.95 9.02
C GLY A 59 -4.19 -0.11 8.46
N PRO A 60 -4.24 1.22 8.60
CA PRO A 60 -3.19 2.10 8.09
C PRO A 60 -1.85 1.79 8.78
N THR A 61 -0.75 2.25 8.17
CA THR A 61 0.56 2.23 8.85
C THR A 61 0.47 2.93 10.22
N ALA A 62 1.24 2.45 11.20
CA ALA A 62 1.22 2.91 12.59
C ALA A 62 -0.13 2.76 13.37
N SER A 63 -1.10 2.00 12.85
CA SER A 63 -2.38 1.74 13.55
C SER A 63 -2.29 0.81 14.77
N GLY A 64 -1.23 0.00 14.89
CA GLY A 64 -1.12 -1.03 15.93
C GLY A 64 -1.51 -2.44 15.49
N LYS A 65 -1.84 -2.65 14.20
CA LYS A 65 -2.22 -3.96 13.64
C LYS A 65 -1.23 -5.09 13.93
N SER A 66 0.07 -4.82 13.84
CA SER A 66 1.11 -5.84 14.09
C SER A 66 1.13 -6.28 15.55
N ALA A 67 0.92 -5.35 16.50
CA ALA A 67 0.86 -5.67 17.93
C ALA A 67 -0.36 -6.54 18.26
N LEU A 68 -1.52 -6.24 17.65
CA LEU A 68 -2.71 -7.06 17.77
C LEU A 68 -2.51 -8.45 17.16
N ALA A 69 -1.93 -8.54 15.96
CA ALA A 69 -1.66 -9.83 15.31
C ALA A 69 -0.74 -10.70 16.16
N LEU A 70 0.30 -10.11 16.76
CA LEU A 70 1.25 -10.81 17.62
C LEU A 70 0.60 -11.33 18.91
N ASP A 71 -0.18 -10.49 19.60
CA ASP A 71 -0.92 -10.90 20.80
C ASP A 71 -1.90 -12.05 20.50
N LEU A 72 -2.59 -12.00 19.35
CA LEU A 72 -3.47 -13.08 18.92
C LEU A 72 -2.71 -14.36 18.56
N ALA A 73 -1.58 -14.23 17.87
CA ALA A 73 -0.75 -15.37 17.49
C ALA A 73 -0.21 -16.10 18.72
N GLU A 74 0.28 -15.38 19.73
CA GLU A 74 0.77 -15.98 20.98
C GLU A 74 -0.35 -16.69 21.75
N ARG A 75 -1.52 -16.07 21.87
CA ARG A 75 -2.65 -16.64 22.62
C ARG A 75 -3.25 -17.88 21.97
N GLN A 76 -3.22 -17.95 20.64
CA GLN A 76 -3.89 -19.00 19.87
C GLN A 76 -2.91 -19.99 19.24
N GLY A 77 -1.60 -19.81 19.45
CA GLY A 77 -0.56 -20.58 18.77
C GLY A 77 -0.63 -20.44 17.25
N GLY A 78 -0.92 -19.23 16.75
CA GLY A 78 -1.13 -18.96 15.33
C GLY A 78 0.12 -18.52 14.56
N VAL A 79 0.02 -18.55 13.24
CA VAL A 79 1.05 -18.08 12.30
C VAL A 79 0.65 -16.74 11.69
N ILE A 80 1.59 -15.80 11.63
CA ILE A 80 1.38 -14.48 11.05
C ILE A 80 1.88 -14.46 9.59
N VAL A 81 1.02 -14.04 8.68
CA VAL A 81 1.36 -13.89 7.26
C VAL A 81 1.27 -12.42 6.86
N ASN A 82 2.37 -11.89 6.33
CA ASN A 82 2.48 -10.50 5.91
C ASN A 82 1.48 -10.16 4.77
N THR A 83 0.73 -9.08 4.93
CA THR A 83 -0.07 -8.45 3.85
C THR A 83 0.32 -6.99 3.56
N ASP A 84 1.61 -6.66 3.72
CA ASP A 84 2.21 -5.38 3.33
C ASP A 84 3.22 -5.57 2.18
N SER A 85 3.04 -4.80 1.11
CA SER A 85 3.80 -4.95 -0.13
C SER A 85 5.27 -4.56 0.00
N MET A 86 5.63 -3.70 0.97
CA MET A 86 7.01 -3.25 1.14
C MET A 86 7.79 -4.14 2.12
N GLN A 87 7.10 -4.73 3.11
CA GLN A 87 7.72 -5.60 4.13
C GLN A 87 8.24 -6.94 3.58
N GLY A 88 7.86 -7.32 2.35
CA GLY A 88 8.37 -8.51 1.68
C GLY A 88 9.82 -8.36 1.18
N TYR A 89 10.35 -7.15 1.07
CA TYR A 89 11.69 -6.91 0.52
C TYR A 89 12.80 -7.15 1.56
N SER A 90 13.88 -7.85 1.15
CA SER A 90 14.92 -8.36 2.05
C SER A 90 15.76 -7.28 2.73
N VAL A 91 16.12 -6.23 1.98
CA VAL A 91 16.90 -5.09 2.48
C VAL A 91 16.04 -4.10 3.26
N LEU A 92 14.75 -3.99 2.93
CA LEU A 92 13.84 -3.03 3.56
C LEU A 92 13.27 -3.60 4.87
N ASP A 93 13.87 -3.21 5.99
CA ASP A 93 13.55 -3.65 7.34
C ASP A 93 13.00 -2.54 8.21
N VAL A 94 13.81 -1.50 8.43
CA VAL A 94 13.58 -0.40 9.35
C VAL A 94 12.51 0.53 8.80
N LEU A 95 12.64 1.00 7.55
CA LEU A 95 11.68 1.93 6.92
C LEU A 95 10.31 1.30 6.65
N THR A 96 10.26 -0.03 6.53
CA THR A 96 8.99 -0.79 6.39
C THR A 96 8.50 -1.29 7.75
N ALA A 97 9.35 -1.20 8.76
CA ALA A 97 9.16 -1.66 10.12
C ALA A 97 8.53 -3.05 10.17
N ARG A 98 9.31 -4.00 9.64
CA ARG A 98 9.08 -5.44 9.78
C ARG A 98 9.10 -5.83 11.27
N PRO A 99 8.59 -7.03 11.62
CA PRO A 99 8.67 -7.55 12.99
C PRO A 99 10.13 -7.56 13.48
N SER A 100 10.33 -7.14 14.73
CA SER A 100 11.67 -7.18 15.33
C SER A 100 12.10 -8.62 15.62
N PRO A 101 13.39 -8.90 15.85
CA PRO A 101 13.83 -10.22 16.29
C PRO A 101 13.10 -10.73 17.54
N ALA A 102 12.72 -9.82 18.46
CA ALA A 102 11.93 -10.16 19.63
C ALA A 102 10.48 -10.57 19.27
N ASP A 103 9.88 -9.94 18.25
CA ASP A 103 8.55 -10.32 17.77
C ASP A 103 8.59 -11.64 16.99
N LEU A 104 9.64 -11.86 16.18
CA LEU A 104 9.87 -13.10 15.44
C LEU A 104 10.06 -14.31 16.37
N ALA A 105 10.62 -14.09 17.57
CA ALA A 105 10.80 -15.13 18.58
C ALA A 105 9.48 -15.51 19.29
N ARG A 106 8.46 -14.66 19.24
CA ARG A 106 7.18 -14.83 19.94
C ARG A 106 6.14 -15.59 19.12
N ALA A 107 6.17 -15.47 17.80
CA ALA A 107 5.28 -16.19 16.90
C ALA A 107 5.93 -16.41 15.52
N PRO A 108 5.56 -17.48 14.78
CA PRO A 108 5.99 -17.66 13.39
C PRO A 108 5.48 -16.52 12.50
N HIS A 109 6.37 -15.96 11.68
CA HIS A 109 6.05 -14.92 10.70
C HIS A 109 6.48 -15.35 9.30
N CYS A 110 5.59 -15.20 8.33
CA CYS A 110 5.80 -15.59 6.94
C CYS A 110 5.73 -14.39 5.99
N LEU A 111 6.46 -14.49 4.88
CA LEU A 111 6.48 -13.51 3.78
C LEU A 111 7.01 -12.12 4.17
N TYR A 112 7.94 -12.09 5.12
CA TYR A 112 8.74 -10.92 5.47
C TYR A 112 10.15 -11.08 4.91
N GLY A 113 10.67 -10.04 4.26
CA GLY A 113 12.08 -9.97 3.87
C GLY A 113 12.59 -11.06 2.92
N HIS A 114 11.71 -11.78 2.23
CA HIS A 114 12.07 -12.93 1.40
C HIS A 114 12.32 -12.57 -0.08
N VAL A 115 12.00 -11.34 -0.49
CA VAL A 115 12.11 -10.90 -1.89
C VAL A 115 13.30 -9.97 -2.06
N HIS A 116 14.18 -10.27 -3.03
CA HIS A 116 15.29 -9.39 -3.36
C HIS A 116 14.78 -8.06 -3.97
N PRO A 117 15.35 -6.87 -3.63
CA PRO A 117 14.84 -5.58 -4.11
C PRO A 117 14.85 -5.38 -5.64
N SER A 118 15.63 -6.16 -6.39
CA SER A 118 15.61 -6.16 -7.87
C SER A 118 14.37 -6.81 -8.48
N VAL A 119 13.59 -7.56 -7.67
CA VAL A 119 12.43 -8.31 -8.14
C VAL A 119 11.17 -7.49 -7.94
N ALA A 120 10.39 -7.32 -9.01
CA ALA A 120 9.06 -6.71 -8.91
C ALA A 120 8.10 -7.68 -8.19
N TYR A 121 7.56 -7.28 -7.04
CA TYR A 121 6.69 -8.13 -6.23
C TYR A 121 5.22 -7.67 -6.32
N SER A 122 4.46 -8.34 -7.18
CA SER A 122 3.06 -8.01 -7.46
C SER A 122 2.10 -8.73 -6.50
N THR A 123 0.82 -8.33 -6.49
CA THR A 123 -0.23 -9.08 -5.78
C THR A 123 -0.32 -10.53 -6.24
N GLY A 124 -0.14 -10.80 -7.54
CA GLY A 124 -0.13 -12.16 -8.07
C GLY A 124 1.07 -12.97 -7.58
N ALA A 125 2.26 -12.36 -7.51
CA ALA A 125 3.43 -13.01 -6.93
C ALA A 125 3.22 -13.34 -5.45
N TRP A 126 2.71 -12.37 -4.68
CA TRP A 126 2.39 -12.57 -3.27
C TRP A 126 1.32 -13.65 -3.05
N LEU A 127 0.26 -13.69 -3.87
CA LEU A 127 -0.77 -14.71 -3.77
C LEU A 127 -0.21 -16.11 -4.04
N ARG A 128 0.69 -16.26 -5.02
CA ARG A 128 1.40 -17.54 -5.28
C ARG A 128 2.27 -17.97 -4.10
N ASP A 129 2.97 -17.03 -3.45
CA ASP A 129 3.76 -17.34 -2.27
C ASP A 129 2.86 -17.78 -1.10
N VAL A 130 1.69 -17.16 -0.91
CA VAL A 130 0.69 -17.64 0.07
C VAL A 130 0.18 -19.04 -0.29
N THR A 131 -0.17 -19.27 -1.56
CA THR A 131 -0.60 -20.60 -2.04
C THR A 131 0.45 -21.65 -1.76
N LYS A 132 1.72 -21.35 -1.99
CA LYS A 132 2.82 -22.25 -1.68
C LYS A 132 2.90 -22.58 -0.18
N LEU A 133 2.71 -21.60 0.71
CA LEU A 133 2.67 -21.87 2.15
C LEU A 133 1.50 -22.79 2.54
N ILE A 134 0.36 -22.72 1.83
CA ILE A 134 -0.76 -23.64 2.02
C ILE A 134 -0.37 -25.05 1.52
N ASP A 135 0.16 -25.15 0.31
CA ASP A 135 0.54 -26.41 -0.34
C ASP A 135 1.62 -27.17 0.43
N ASP A 136 2.60 -26.43 0.96
CA ASP A 136 3.71 -26.97 1.77
C ASP A 136 3.25 -27.33 3.21
N GLY A 137 1.99 -27.09 3.56
CA GLY A 137 1.40 -27.41 4.86
C GLY A 137 1.78 -26.45 5.99
N ALA A 138 2.51 -25.37 5.70
CA ALA A 138 2.93 -24.38 6.70
C ALA A 138 1.74 -23.70 7.40
N LEU A 139 0.56 -23.68 6.76
CA LEU A 139 -0.66 -23.05 7.27
C LEU A 139 -1.73 -24.06 7.74
N ALA A 140 -1.46 -25.37 7.73
CA ALA A 140 -2.49 -26.40 7.93
C ALA A 140 -2.83 -26.71 9.40
N ALA A 141 -1.93 -26.41 10.35
CA ALA A 141 -2.03 -26.89 11.74
C ALA A 141 -2.44 -25.81 12.76
N GLN A 142 -2.52 -24.54 12.35
CA GLN A 142 -2.64 -23.42 13.30
C GLN A 142 -3.52 -22.29 12.73
N PRO A 143 -4.14 -21.47 13.59
CA PRO A 143 -4.84 -20.27 13.14
C PRO A 143 -3.92 -19.38 12.29
N VAL A 144 -4.40 -18.98 11.11
CA VAL A 144 -3.64 -18.13 10.17
C VAL A 144 -4.08 -16.68 10.33
N ILE A 145 -3.13 -15.81 10.64
CA ILE A 145 -3.37 -14.37 10.86
C ILE A 145 -2.72 -13.58 9.73
N PHE A 146 -3.52 -13.09 8.80
CA PHE A 146 -3.08 -12.21 7.73
C PHE A 146 -3.10 -10.75 8.22
N VAL A 147 -1.96 -10.07 8.25
CA VAL A 147 -1.84 -8.70 8.80
C VAL A 147 -1.04 -7.76 7.91
N GLY A 148 -1.57 -6.55 7.69
CA GLY A 148 -0.90 -5.61 6.80
C GLY A 148 -1.77 -4.43 6.34
N GLY A 149 -1.19 -3.64 5.44
CA GLY A 149 -1.75 -2.38 4.98
C GLY A 149 -2.12 -2.35 3.49
N THR A 150 -1.86 -3.42 2.75
CA THR A 150 -2.12 -3.47 1.31
C THR A 150 -3.50 -4.05 1.05
N GLY A 151 -4.50 -3.16 0.89
CA GLY A 151 -5.89 -3.55 0.65
C GLY A 151 -6.10 -4.54 -0.50
N LEU A 152 -5.32 -4.39 -1.58
CA LEU A 152 -5.39 -5.30 -2.73
C LEU A 152 -4.98 -6.74 -2.39
N TYR A 153 -4.11 -6.96 -1.41
CA TYR A 153 -3.74 -8.31 -0.96
C TYR A 153 -4.91 -8.98 -0.23
N PHE A 154 -5.60 -8.25 0.65
CA PHE A 154 -6.80 -8.76 1.31
C PHE A 154 -7.92 -9.07 0.31
N ARG A 155 -8.11 -8.20 -0.69
CA ARG A 155 -9.07 -8.48 -1.77
C ARG A 155 -8.70 -9.75 -2.53
N ALA A 156 -7.43 -9.91 -2.91
CA ALA A 156 -6.96 -11.10 -3.60
C ALA A 156 -7.12 -12.38 -2.77
N LEU A 157 -6.94 -12.32 -1.45
CA LEU A 157 -7.21 -13.47 -0.57
C LEU A 157 -8.70 -13.84 -0.55
N ALA A 158 -9.57 -12.84 -0.35
CA ALA A 158 -10.99 -13.04 -0.08
C ALA A 158 -11.82 -13.28 -1.34
N GLU A 159 -11.43 -12.71 -2.48
CA GLU A 159 -12.17 -12.78 -3.73
C GLU A 159 -11.43 -13.57 -4.83
N GLY A 160 -10.14 -13.84 -4.62
CA GLY A 160 -9.25 -14.25 -5.71
C GLY A 160 -8.85 -13.06 -6.60
N ILE A 161 -7.86 -13.28 -7.44
CA ILE A 161 -7.56 -12.40 -8.58
C ILE A 161 -7.43 -13.25 -9.83
N SER A 162 -7.81 -12.67 -10.97
CA SER A 162 -7.65 -13.30 -12.27
C SER A 162 -6.18 -13.61 -12.53
N ASP A 163 -5.90 -14.79 -13.07
CA ASP A 163 -4.58 -15.12 -13.58
C ASP A 163 -4.30 -14.29 -14.82
N MET A 164 -3.45 -13.28 -14.64
CA MET A 164 -3.01 -12.41 -15.71
C MET A 164 -1.85 -13.07 -16.50
N PRO A 165 -1.72 -12.79 -17.80
CA PRO A 165 -0.59 -13.29 -18.57
C PRO A 165 0.72 -12.71 -18.04
N ASP A 166 1.77 -13.53 -18.10
CA ASP A 166 3.12 -13.06 -17.87
C ASP A 166 3.51 -12.09 -19.00
N ILE A 167 3.90 -10.88 -18.61
CA ILE A 167 4.30 -9.84 -19.56
C ILE A 167 5.82 -9.92 -19.73
N PRO A 168 6.32 -10.22 -20.95
CA PRO A 168 7.75 -10.23 -21.24
C PRO A 168 8.43 -8.91 -20.85
N PRO A 169 9.66 -8.94 -20.32
CA PRO A 169 10.40 -7.73 -19.95
C PRO A 169 10.49 -6.71 -21.10
N SER A 170 10.73 -7.16 -22.33
CA SER A 170 10.82 -6.28 -23.51
C SER A 170 9.53 -5.47 -23.76
N ILE A 171 8.35 -6.07 -23.58
CA ILE A 171 7.05 -5.39 -23.75
C ILE A 171 6.85 -4.37 -22.62
N ARG A 172 7.15 -4.79 -21.37
CA ARG A 172 7.05 -3.92 -20.19
C ARG A 172 7.97 -2.71 -20.32
N ASP A 173 9.22 -2.94 -20.69
CA ASP A 173 10.23 -1.88 -20.80
C ASP A 173 9.90 -0.91 -21.95
N ARG A 174 9.40 -1.44 -23.07
CA ARG A 174 8.86 -0.63 -24.17
C ARG A 174 7.76 0.31 -23.69
N TRP A 175 6.67 -0.20 -23.10
CA TRP A 175 5.54 0.66 -22.72
C TRP A 175 5.88 1.65 -21.60
N ARG A 176 6.79 1.28 -20.69
CA ARG A 176 7.34 2.21 -19.70
C ARG A 176 8.16 3.32 -20.32
N TYR A 177 9.00 2.99 -21.29
CA TYR A 177 9.75 3.98 -22.07
C TYR A 177 8.80 4.92 -22.81
N GLU A 178 7.81 4.38 -23.51
CA GLU A 178 6.83 5.18 -24.25
C GLU A 178 5.99 6.09 -23.33
N LEU A 179 5.69 5.65 -22.10
CA LEU A 179 5.02 6.51 -21.12
C LEU A 179 5.88 7.71 -20.72
N LYS A 180 7.21 7.51 -20.57
CA LYS A 180 8.15 8.58 -20.23
C LYS A 180 8.33 9.56 -21.39
N GLU A 181 8.47 9.04 -22.61
CA GLU A 181 8.75 9.86 -23.80
C GLU A 181 7.51 10.58 -24.34
N GLN A 182 6.37 9.90 -24.39
CA GLN A 182 5.16 10.42 -25.06
C GLN A 182 4.07 10.90 -24.09
N GLY A 183 4.16 10.52 -22.82
CA GLY A 183 3.18 10.87 -21.80
C GLY A 183 1.88 10.05 -21.86
N ALA A 184 1.13 10.07 -20.76
CA ALA A 184 -0.07 9.25 -20.57
C ALA A 184 -1.18 9.54 -21.59
N GLU A 185 -1.39 10.80 -21.97
CA GLU A 185 -2.47 11.18 -22.90
C GLU A 185 -2.26 10.62 -24.31
N ARG A 186 -1.01 10.54 -24.77
CA ARG A 186 -0.69 9.93 -26.06
C ARG A 186 -0.94 8.43 -26.01
N LEU A 187 -0.51 7.76 -24.94
CA LEU A 187 -0.78 6.34 -24.74
C LEU A 187 -2.28 6.04 -24.58
N HIS A 188 -3.03 6.94 -23.94
CA HIS A 188 -4.49 6.82 -23.84
C HIS A 188 -5.15 6.81 -25.20
N ARG A 189 -4.72 7.69 -26.13
CA ARG A 189 -5.22 7.68 -27.51
C ARG A 189 -4.89 6.39 -28.26
N ILE A 190 -3.72 5.81 -28.00
CA ILE A 190 -3.36 4.48 -28.54
C ILE A 190 -4.33 3.44 -27.97
N LEU A 191 -4.49 3.40 -26.64
CA LEU A 191 -5.41 2.47 -25.99
C LEU A 191 -6.85 2.62 -26.49
N MET A 192 -7.35 3.84 -26.69
CA MET A 192 -8.69 4.09 -27.24
C MET A 192 -8.88 3.50 -28.65
N ARG A 193 -7.82 3.38 -29.44
CA ARG A 193 -7.87 2.79 -30.78
C ARG A 193 -7.80 1.26 -30.73
N GLU A 194 -6.92 0.72 -29.88
CA GLU A 194 -6.67 -0.73 -29.80
C GLU A 194 -7.69 -1.46 -28.92
N ASP A 195 -8.18 -0.82 -27.86
CA ASP A 195 -9.17 -1.32 -26.90
C ASP A 195 -10.01 -0.15 -26.34
N SER A 196 -11.01 0.25 -27.13
CA SER A 196 -11.88 1.39 -26.81
C SER A 196 -12.71 1.16 -25.53
N ALA A 197 -13.10 -0.07 -25.24
CA ALA A 197 -13.89 -0.42 -24.06
C ALA A 197 -13.11 -0.10 -22.77
N VAL A 198 -11.84 -0.51 -22.69
CA VAL A 198 -10.97 -0.16 -21.56
C VAL A 198 -10.56 1.31 -21.60
N GLY A 199 -10.23 1.83 -22.78
CA GLY A 199 -9.84 3.23 -22.96
C GLY A 199 -10.88 4.22 -22.42
N MET A 200 -12.17 3.97 -22.64
CA MET A 200 -13.27 4.83 -22.16
C MET A 200 -13.41 4.84 -20.63
N GLN A 201 -12.99 3.77 -19.95
CA GLN A 201 -13.07 3.66 -18.49
C GLN A 201 -11.89 4.31 -17.77
N LEU A 202 -10.76 4.48 -18.47
CA LEU A 202 -9.54 5.03 -17.89
C LEU A 202 -9.44 6.53 -18.16
N ARG A 203 -9.03 7.28 -17.13
CA ARG A 203 -8.70 8.69 -17.29
C ARG A 203 -7.43 8.82 -18.14
N PRO A 204 -7.34 9.82 -19.04
CA PRO A 204 -6.14 10.03 -19.86
C PRO A 204 -4.84 10.24 -19.06
N THR A 205 -4.96 10.70 -17.81
CA THR A 205 -3.83 10.93 -16.91
C THR A 205 -3.40 9.69 -16.11
N ASP A 206 -4.13 8.58 -16.19
CA ASP A 206 -3.83 7.35 -15.45
C ASP A 206 -2.81 6.48 -16.19
N GLY A 207 -1.59 7.02 -16.34
CA GLY A 207 -0.53 6.42 -17.15
C GLY A 207 -0.19 4.98 -16.74
N GLN A 208 -0.26 4.65 -15.45
CA GLN A 208 0.02 3.29 -14.96
C GLN A 208 -1.03 2.28 -15.44
N ARG A 209 -2.33 2.60 -15.33
CA ARG A 209 -3.39 1.71 -15.80
C ARG A 209 -3.44 1.61 -17.32
N ILE A 210 -3.17 2.72 -18.01
CA ILE A 210 -3.07 2.73 -19.47
C ILE A 210 -1.94 1.82 -19.95
N VAL A 211 -0.73 1.99 -19.41
CA VAL A 211 0.42 1.13 -19.73
C VAL A 211 0.09 -0.32 -19.43
N ARG A 212 -0.53 -0.61 -18.27
CA ARG A 212 -0.88 -1.99 -17.92
C ARG A 212 -1.87 -2.63 -18.90
N ALA A 213 -2.86 -1.87 -19.37
CA ALA A 213 -3.82 -2.36 -20.36
C ALA A 213 -3.11 -2.65 -21.70
N LEU A 214 -2.25 -1.73 -22.15
CA LEU A 214 -1.46 -1.89 -23.38
C LEU A 214 -0.46 -3.05 -23.29
N GLU A 215 0.23 -3.23 -22.17
CA GLU A 215 1.12 -4.36 -21.91
C GLU A 215 0.40 -5.70 -22.07
N VAL A 216 -0.79 -5.83 -21.46
CA VAL A 216 -1.58 -7.07 -21.52
C VAL A 216 -2.08 -7.33 -22.92
N LEU A 217 -2.58 -6.29 -23.60
CA LEU A 217 -3.06 -6.40 -24.97
C LEU A 217 -1.93 -6.79 -25.94
N ASP A 218 -0.77 -6.14 -25.84
CA ASP A 218 0.42 -6.40 -26.68
C ASP A 218 0.97 -7.82 -26.44
N ALA A 219 1.04 -8.25 -25.17
CA ALA A 219 1.60 -9.57 -24.85
C ALA A 219 0.65 -10.74 -25.16
N SER A 220 -0.66 -10.54 -25.02
CA SER A 220 -1.64 -11.65 -25.11
C SER A 220 -2.57 -11.59 -26.31
N GLY A 221 -2.63 -10.46 -27.01
CA GLY A 221 -3.62 -10.19 -28.06
C GLY A 221 -5.05 -10.02 -27.54
N ARG A 222 -5.27 -10.04 -26.23
CA ARG A 222 -6.59 -9.98 -25.58
C ARG A 222 -6.69 -8.79 -24.63
N SER A 223 -7.88 -8.19 -24.56
CA SER A 223 -8.15 -7.07 -23.67
C SER A 223 -7.90 -7.44 -22.21
N ILE A 224 -7.35 -6.51 -21.42
CA ILE A 224 -7.22 -6.68 -19.96
C ILE A 224 -8.58 -6.91 -19.28
N ALA A 225 -9.67 -6.37 -19.82
CA ALA A 225 -11.01 -6.57 -19.28
C ALA A 225 -11.47 -8.03 -19.42
N GLU A 226 -11.11 -8.71 -20.52
CA GLU A 226 -11.44 -10.13 -20.71
C GLU A 226 -10.70 -11.01 -19.70
N TRP A 227 -9.42 -10.71 -19.43
CA TRP A 227 -8.66 -11.42 -18.41
C TRP A 227 -9.27 -11.19 -17.02
N GLN A 228 -9.67 -9.96 -16.71
CA GLN A 228 -10.31 -9.62 -15.43
C GLN A 228 -11.71 -10.21 -15.26
N ALA A 229 -12.41 -10.54 -16.35
CA ALA A 229 -13.71 -11.20 -16.30
C ALA A 229 -13.63 -12.65 -15.79
N ALA A 230 -12.50 -13.32 -16.00
CA ALA A 230 -12.23 -14.62 -15.41
C ALA A 230 -11.97 -14.45 -13.89
N ARG A 231 -12.93 -14.84 -13.06
CA ARG A 231 -12.78 -14.72 -11.60
C ARG A 231 -11.72 -15.68 -11.08
N GLY A 232 -10.81 -15.17 -10.24
CA GLY A 232 -9.92 -16.02 -9.46
C GLY A 232 -10.69 -16.81 -8.40
N GLN A 233 -10.01 -17.79 -7.80
CA GLN A 233 -10.56 -18.52 -6.65
C GLN A 233 -10.09 -17.86 -5.34
N PRO A 234 -10.98 -17.69 -4.35
CA PRO A 234 -10.59 -17.20 -3.04
C PRO A 234 -9.69 -18.23 -2.34
N LEU A 235 -8.66 -17.75 -1.64
CA LEU A 235 -7.78 -18.62 -0.85
C LEU A 235 -8.32 -18.86 0.55
N ILE A 236 -9.10 -17.92 1.09
CA ILE A 236 -9.69 -18.04 2.42
C ILE A 236 -11.15 -18.46 2.32
N ASP A 237 -11.58 -19.30 3.25
CA ASP A 237 -13.00 -19.57 3.46
C ASP A 237 -13.63 -18.37 4.18
N ARG A 238 -14.47 -17.61 3.47
CA ARG A 238 -15.05 -16.38 3.99
C ARG A 238 -16.04 -16.61 5.11
N ASP A 239 -16.72 -17.76 5.13
CA ASP A 239 -17.79 -18.03 6.09
C ASP A 239 -17.22 -18.31 7.48
N SER A 240 -16.00 -18.86 7.55
CA SER A 240 -15.28 -19.11 8.80
C SER A 240 -14.26 -18.03 9.15
N ALA A 241 -13.92 -17.14 8.21
CA ALA A 241 -12.93 -16.07 8.42
C ALA A 241 -13.45 -14.93 9.30
N ARG A 242 -12.53 -14.27 10.00
CA ARG A 242 -12.76 -13.06 10.79
C ARG A 242 -12.07 -11.87 10.14
N PHE A 243 -12.84 -10.84 9.82
CA PHE A 243 -12.35 -9.64 9.13
C PHE A 243 -12.32 -8.45 10.10
N LEU A 244 -11.13 -7.92 10.38
CA LEU A 244 -10.89 -6.82 11.31
C LEU A 244 -10.18 -5.67 10.61
N VAL A 245 -10.67 -4.44 10.79
CA VAL A 245 -9.97 -3.24 10.33
C VAL A 245 -9.78 -2.27 11.50
N ILE A 246 -8.55 -1.84 11.72
CA ILE A 246 -8.21 -0.88 12.77
C ILE A 246 -8.31 0.54 12.20
N GLU A 247 -9.11 1.38 12.86
CA GLU A 247 -9.35 2.78 12.51
C GLU A 247 -9.04 3.67 13.71
N PRO A 248 -7.75 4.04 13.92
CA PRO A 248 -7.34 4.91 15.02
C PRO A 248 -7.86 6.33 14.85
N ASP A 249 -7.88 7.10 15.93
CA ASP A 249 -8.04 8.54 15.86
C ASP A 249 -6.96 9.18 14.97
N ARG A 250 -7.33 10.21 14.20
CA ARG A 250 -6.44 10.83 13.23
C ARG A 250 -5.28 11.56 13.89
N ALA A 251 -5.52 12.30 14.98
CA ALA A 251 -4.47 13.05 15.66
C ALA A 251 -3.49 12.07 16.32
N GLU A 252 -4.01 11.01 16.95
CA GLU A 252 -3.19 9.94 17.51
C GLU A 252 -2.32 9.25 16.44
N LEU A 253 -2.92 8.92 15.28
CA LEU A 253 -2.21 8.26 14.18
C LEU A 253 -1.05 9.11 13.65
N VAL A 254 -1.25 10.44 13.55
CA VAL A 254 -0.20 11.37 13.13
C VAL A 254 0.96 11.37 14.14
N GLY A 255 0.68 11.50 15.43
CA GLY A 255 1.73 11.45 16.47
C GLY A 255 2.51 10.13 16.48
N ARG A 256 1.82 9.00 16.26
CA ARG A 256 2.45 7.68 16.12
C ARG A 256 3.34 7.58 14.89
N ILE A 257 2.93 8.16 13.74
CA ILE A 257 3.74 8.18 12.52
C ILE A 257 5.03 8.97 12.75
N GLU A 258 4.95 10.13 13.37
CA GLU A 258 6.11 10.99 13.63
C GLU A 258 7.11 10.29 14.55
N THR A 259 6.63 9.81 15.70
CA THR A 259 7.44 9.07 16.67
C THR A 259 8.06 7.82 16.05
N ARG A 260 7.32 7.10 15.20
CA ARG A 260 7.81 5.88 14.53
C ARG A 260 8.93 6.21 13.56
N PHE A 261 8.81 7.28 12.79
CA PHE A 261 9.84 7.67 11.82
C PHE A 261 11.12 8.13 12.54
N ASP A 262 11.01 8.89 13.64
CA ASP A 262 12.18 9.28 14.43
C ASP A 262 12.91 8.04 14.97
N ARG A 263 12.16 7.06 15.50
CA ARG A 263 12.73 5.77 15.94
C ARG A 263 13.34 4.95 14.80
N MET A 264 12.89 5.11 13.56
CA MET A 264 13.50 4.44 12.40
C MET A 264 14.90 4.99 12.15
N LEU A 265 15.09 6.31 12.28
CA LEU A 265 16.40 6.94 12.15
C LEU A 265 17.37 6.41 13.21
N ASP A 266 16.93 6.36 14.47
CA ASP A 266 17.72 5.83 15.59
C ASP A 266 18.11 4.35 15.39
N LYS A 267 17.32 3.60 14.62
CA LYS A 267 17.54 2.17 14.33
C LYS A 267 18.33 1.91 13.05
N GLY A 268 18.90 2.94 12.42
CA GLY A 268 19.77 2.77 11.26
C GLY A 268 19.04 2.80 9.91
N ALA A 269 17.94 3.55 9.79
CA ALA A 269 17.29 3.77 8.50
C ALA A 269 18.24 4.37 7.44
N LEU A 270 19.24 5.17 7.85
CA LEU A 270 20.24 5.71 6.92
C LEU A 270 21.12 4.60 6.35
N GLU A 271 21.58 3.68 7.19
CA GLU A 271 22.40 2.53 6.80
C GLU A 271 21.62 1.60 5.87
N GLU A 272 20.34 1.37 6.15
CA GLU A 272 19.44 0.64 5.26
C GLU A 272 19.33 1.28 3.86
N VAL A 273 19.13 2.60 3.78
CA VAL A 273 19.07 3.30 2.48
C VAL A 273 20.41 3.22 1.76
N LYS A 274 21.55 3.37 2.45
CA LYS A 274 22.89 3.18 1.85
C LYS A 274 23.05 1.77 1.27
N GLN A 275 22.63 0.74 1.99
CA GLN A 275 22.69 -0.64 1.52
C GLN A 275 21.83 -0.86 0.28
N LEU A 276 20.60 -0.31 0.26
CA LEU A 276 19.72 -0.39 -0.88
C LEU A 276 20.30 0.33 -2.11
N MET A 277 20.88 1.52 -1.92
CA MET A 277 21.51 2.29 -2.99
C MET A 277 22.75 1.60 -3.58
N ALA A 278 23.53 0.91 -2.73
CA ALA A 278 24.72 0.17 -3.17
C ALA A 278 24.41 -0.94 -4.18
N LEU A 279 23.15 -1.39 -4.28
CA LEU A 279 22.72 -2.38 -5.26
C LEU A 279 22.62 -1.82 -6.70
N GLY A 280 22.69 -0.51 -6.91
CA GLY A 280 22.67 0.09 -8.25
C GLY A 280 21.39 -0.21 -9.05
N LEU A 281 20.25 -0.31 -8.36
CA LEU A 281 18.97 -0.70 -8.94
C LEU A 281 18.29 0.43 -9.70
N ASP A 282 17.45 0.06 -10.67
CA ASP A 282 16.57 1.01 -11.36
C ASP A 282 15.66 1.76 -10.35
N PRO A 283 15.71 3.10 -10.29
CA PRO A 283 14.85 3.92 -9.41
C PRO A 283 13.34 3.72 -9.59
N ASP A 284 12.92 3.10 -10.70
CA ASP A 284 11.53 2.75 -10.97
C ASP A 284 11.05 1.43 -10.34
N LEU A 285 11.95 0.62 -9.80
CA LEU A 285 11.59 -0.60 -9.09
C LEU A 285 10.74 -0.30 -7.83
N PRO A 286 9.79 -1.17 -7.47
CA PRO A 286 8.89 -0.92 -6.34
C PRO A 286 9.63 -0.71 -5.01
N ALA A 287 10.69 -1.48 -4.75
CA ALA A 287 11.49 -1.33 -3.52
C ALA A 287 12.12 0.08 -3.40
N MET A 288 12.53 0.68 -4.52
CA MET A 288 13.11 2.05 -4.57
C MET A 288 12.06 3.15 -4.34
N LYS A 289 10.78 2.79 -4.26
CA LYS A 289 9.64 3.68 -4.02
C LYS A 289 9.12 3.61 -2.58
N ALA A 290 9.78 2.84 -1.71
CA ALA A 290 9.46 2.84 -0.28
C ALA A 290 9.64 4.25 0.31
N ILE A 291 8.69 4.65 1.16
CA ILE A 291 8.68 5.99 1.76
C ILE A 291 9.91 6.16 2.65
N GLY A 292 10.61 7.27 2.52
CA GLY A 292 11.86 7.55 3.23
C GLY A 292 13.11 7.22 2.39
N VAL A 293 13.04 6.31 1.42
CA VAL A 293 14.21 5.96 0.59
C VAL A 293 14.68 7.18 -0.22
N ARG A 294 13.77 7.78 -1.00
CA ARG A 294 14.10 8.91 -1.88
C ARG A 294 14.47 10.16 -1.10
N GLU A 295 13.76 10.42 0.00
CA GLU A 295 13.99 11.58 0.85
C GLU A 295 15.37 11.50 1.52
N LEU A 296 15.69 10.37 2.15
CA LEU A 296 16.99 10.19 2.82
C LEU A 296 18.14 10.08 1.82
N GLN A 297 17.91 9.49 0.65
CA GLN A 297 18.87 9.50 -0.46
C GLN A 297 19.22 10.93 -0.89
N ALA A 298 18.22 11.79 -1.14
CA ALA A 298 18.45 13.17 -1.55
C ALA A 298 19.21 13.97 -0.48
N ALA A 299 18.93 13.73 0.81
CA ALA A 299 19.70 14.34 1.90
C ALA A 299 21.17 13.87 1.93
N MET A 300 21.41 12.57 1.74
CA MET A 300 22.78 12.03 1.67
C MET A 300 23.56 12.53 0.44
N ALA A 301 22.86 12.84 -0.65
CA ALA A 301 23.44 13.45 -1.86
C ALA A 301 23.68 14.97 -1.74
N GLY A 302 23.23 15.61 -0.65
CA GLY A 302 23.35 17.05 -0.45
C GLY A 302 22.34 17.89 -1.27
N GLU A 303 21.33 17.25 -1.87
CA GLU A 303 20.28 17.92 -2.65
C GLU A 303 19.26 18.64 -1.75
N MET A 304 19.14 18.20 -0.49
CA MET A 304 18.33 18.85 0.55
C MET A 304 18.92 18.60 1.94
N GLY A 305 18.47 19.37 2.95
CA GLY A 305 18.89 19.13 4.34
C GLY A 305 18.21 17.91 4.96
N PHE A 306 18.88 17.23 5.91
CA PHE A 306 18.28 16.08 6.62
C PHE A 306 16.96 16.41 7.31
N ALA A 307 16.87 17.58 7.96
CA ALA A 307 15.63 18.00 8.62
C ALA A 307 14.46 18.12 7.63
N GLU A 308 14.73 18.63 6.42
CA GLU A 308 13.74 18.75 5.35
C GLU A 308 13.34 17.37 4.81
N ALA A 309 14.31 16.48 4.56
CA ALA A 309 14.04 15.12 4.10
C ALA A 309 13.18 14.32 5.09
N ILE A 310 13.48 14.42 6.39
CA ILE A 310 12.71 13.77 7.46
C ILE A 310 11.27 14.28 7.46
N GLU A 311 11.05 15.59 7.35
CA GLU A 311 9.70 16.13 7.31
C GLU A 311 8.95 15.70 6.04
N ARG A 312 9.61 15.69 4.87
CA ARG A 312 9.02 15.17 3.62
C ARG A 312 8.60 13.70 3.75
N ALA A 313 9.43 12.85 4.37
CA ALA A 313 9.11 11.45 4.59
C ALA A 313 7.95 11.25 5.58
N LYS A 314 7.90 12.06 6.65
CA LYS A 314 6.75 12.10 7.59
C LYS A 314 5.47 12.52 6.87
N ILE A 315 5.51 13.58 6.05
CA ILE A 315 4.39 14.01 5.20
C ILE A 315 3.92 12.87 4.29
N ALA A 316 4.84 12.25 3.56
CA ALA A 316 4.54 11.15 2.65
C ALA A 316 3.89 9.96 3.38
N THR A 317 4.37 9.65 4.59
CA THR A 317 3.79 8.60 5.44
C THR A 317 2.37 8.95 5.89
N ARG A 318 2.10 10.20 6.29
CA ARG A 318 0.74 10.67 6.63
C ARG A 318 -0.21 10.58 5.43
N GLN A 319 0.25 10.96 4.24
CA GLN A 319 -0.53 10.84 3.01
C GLN A 319 -0.80 9.38 2.66
N TYR A 320 0.16 8.49 2.84
CA TYR A 320 -0.02 7.06 2.63
C TYR A 320 -1.05 6.46 3.60
N ALA A 321 -0.95 6.77 4.89
CA ALA A 321 -1.92 6.35 5.90
C ALA A 321 -3.34 6.84 5.56
N LYS A 322 -3.47 8.09 5.08
CA LYS A 322 -4.76 8.63 4.58
C LYS A 322 -5.28 7.83 3.40
N ARG A 323 -4.43 7.52 2.40
CA ARG A 323 -4.83 6.71 1.23
C ARG A 323 -5.29 5.32 1.65
N GLN A 324 -4.60 4.68 2.59
CA GLN A 324 -5.00 3.38 3.14
C GLN A 324 -6.36 3.46 3.83
N ALA A 325 -6.56 4.44 4.72
CA ALA A 325 -7.84 4.63 5.40
C ALA A 325 -9.00 4.91 4.42
N THR A 326 -8.78 5.74 3.39
CA THR A 326 -9.76 5.95 2.32
C THR A 326 -10.07 4.64 1.59
N TRP A 327 -9.04 3.88 1.20
CA TRP A 327 -9.24 2.60 0.53
C TRP A 327 -10.08 1.65 1.41
N PHE A 328 -9.71 1.49 2.69
CA PHE A 328 -10.43 0.60 3.60
C PHE A 328 -11.91 1.00 3.79
N ARG A 329 -12.20 2.30 3.88
CA ARG A 329 -13.57 2.80 4.02
C ARG A 329 -14.47 2.48 2.84
N HIS A 330 -13.93 2.51 1.63
CA HIS A 330 -14.72 2.42 0.38
C HIS A 330 -14.62 1.06 -0.32
N GLN A 331 -13.68 0.21 0.05
CA GLN A 331 -13.41 -1.05 -0.64
C GLN A 331 -13.59 -2.28 0.24
N LEU A 332 -13.60 -2.14 1.56
CA LEU A 332 -13.92 -3.26 2.46
C LEU A 332 -15.43 -3.39 2.62
N GLY A 333 -15.92 -4.63 2.52
CA GLY A 333 -17.32 -4.96 2.67
C GLY A 333 -17.84 -4.92 4.12
N PRO A 334 -19.15 -5.13 4.32
CA PRO A 334 -19.81 -5.06 5.63
C PRO A 334 -19.33 -6.13 6.63
N GLU A 335 -18.68 -7.19 6.16
CA GLU A 335 -18.09 -8.25 7.00
C GLU A 335 -16.91 -7.75 7.87
N TRP A 336 -16.31 -6.61 7.50
CA TRP A 336 -15.17 -6.06 8.23
C TRP A 336 -15.61 -5.34 9.49
N ARG A 337 -15.32 -5.95 10.64
CA ARG A 337 -15.52 -5.31 11.93
C ARG A 337 -14.51 -4.18 12.11
N ARG A 338 -15.03 -2.95 12.23
CA ARG A 338 -14.23 -1.75 12.49
C ARG A 338 -13.88 -1.66 13.98
N LEU A 339 -12.59 -1.48 14.26
CA LEU A 339 -12.04 -1.37 15.60
C LEU A 339 -11.45 0.02 15.76
N HIS A 340 -12.05 0.81 16.65
CA HIS A 340 -11.56 2.14 16.99
C HIS A 340 -10.68 2.04 18.24
N SER A 341 -9.49 2.67 18.21
CA SER A 341 -8.73 2.84 19.46
C SER A 341 -9.39 3.94 20.29
N VAL A 342 -9.60 3.69 21.58
CA VAL A 342 -10.06 4.71 22.53
C VAL A 342 -8.93 4.94 23.53
N GLY A 343 -8.41 6.16 23.60
CA GLY A 343 -7.31 6.50 24.53
C GLY A 343 -6.02 5.71 24.31
N GLY A 344 -5.75 5.29 23.07
CA GLY A 344 -4.55 4.54 22.68
C GLY A 344 -4.54 3.05 22.97
N ALA A 345 -5.53 2.52 23.69
CA ALA A 345 -5.72 1.08 23.86
C ALA A 345 -6.63 0.51 22.75
N MET A 346 -6.25 -0.66 22.23
CA MET A 346 -7.14 -1.44 21.38
C MET A 346 -8.23 -2.10 22.24
N PRO A 347 -9.49 -2.15 21.79
CA PRO A 347 -10.53 -2.87 22.50
C PRO A 347 -10.13 -4.33 22.67
N ALA A 348 -10.41 -4.91 23.84
CA ALA A 348 -10.22 -6.35 24.07
C ALA A 348 -11.05 -7.11 23.04
N ILE A 349 -10.37 -7.83 22.14
CA ILE A 349 -11.04 -8.67 21.16
C ILE A 349 -11.13 -10.06 21.78
N ASP A 350 -12.30 -10.41 22.31
CA ASP A 350 -12.60 -11.80 22.65
C ASP A 350 -12.76 -12.60 21.35
N LEU A 351 -11.63 -13.03 20.81
CA LEU A 351 -11.57 -14.04 19.79
C LEU A 351 -11.55 -15.39 20.50
N ARG A 352 -12.71 -15.85 21.00
CA ARG A 352 -12.85 -17.23 21.50
C ARG A 352 -12.16 -18.20 20.53
N PRO A 353 -11.38 -19.18 21.04
CA PRO A 353 -10.64 -20.11 20.21
C PRO A 353 -11.54 -20.69 19.13
N LEU A 354 -11.04 -20.71 17.89
CA LEU A 354 -11.69 -21.40 16.77
C LEU A 354 -11.45 -22.91 16.91
N MET A 355 -11.97 -23.53 17.97
CA MET A 355 -12.08 -24.99 18.19
C MET A 355 -13.31 -25.18 19.10
N GLN A 356 -14.32 -26.02 18.85
CA GLN A 356 -14.44 -27.27 18.11
C GLN A 356 -15.87 -27.38 17.53
N SER A 357 -16.01 -27.93 16.33
CA SER A 357 -17.15 -28.77 15.96
C SER A 357 -16.68 -29.80 14.95
#